data_AF-A0A067F6Q5-F1
#
_entry.id   AF-A0A067F6Q5-F1
#
_cell.length_a   1.000
_cell.length_b   1.000
_cell.length_c   1.000
_cell.angle_alpha   90.00
_cell.angle_beta   90.00
_cell.angle_gamma   90.00
#
_symmetry.space_group_name_H-M   'P 1'
#
loop_
_entity.id
_entity.type
_entity.pdbx_description
1 polymer ?
#
loop_
_entity_poly.entity_id
_entity_poly.type
_entity_poly.pdbx_seq_one_letter_code
_entity_poly.pdbx_strand_id
1 'polypeptide(L)'
;VKYLGENGVNTPLVGAAAICSPWDLLICDRFINRRLVQKCYDRVIAIGLRGFAQLHQSTVARLADWEGITKSRSIRDFDNHATRVLGKFETVDAYYRHSSSANFVRNVSVPLLCISTLDDPVCTREAIPWDECRANEKIILATTRHGGHLAFYEGITAKSLWWVRAVNVFLDALNTSPYVNRSTKVQESSSTAPIESSVDQGPYINVAEDGMVAAVGTMASDKVVEDTPSEPVTQIKKDEDTNLDTDSMTEETLPGIDGTQSSNQNVDDLIVPIRRRMDQLSRHSRISIWLLVCIAITTTWPLVGSALILFLRRKFKSFTPMALLRS
;
A
#
# COMPACT_ATOMS: atom_id res chain seq x y z
N VAL A 1 -6.78 -10.49 9.89
CA VAL A 1 -7.51 -11.74 10.21
C VAL A 1 -6.57 -12.93 10.48
N LYS A 2 -5.65 -13.31 9.57
CA LYS A 2 -4.69 -14.43 9.74
C LYS A 2 -4.14 -14.58 11.17
N TYR A 3 -3.50 -13.54 11.71
CA TYR A 3 -3.00 -13.47 13.09
C TYR A 3 -4.00 -13.95 14.19
N LEU A 4 -5.28 -13.62 14.07
CA LEU A 4 -6.32 -13.98 15.06
C LEU A 4 -6.68 -15.47 14.99
N GLY A 5 -6.57 -16.09 13.82
CA GLY A 5 -6.82 -17.52 13.63
C GLY A 5 -5.56 -18.39 13.78
N GLU A 6 -4.37 -17.80 13.68
CA GLU A 6 -3.11 -18.45 14.07
C GLU A 6 -2.96 -18.54 15.59
N ASN A 7 -3.26 -17.45 16.32
CA ASN A 7 -3.20 -17.46 17.79
C ASN A 7 -4.46 -18.06 18.43
N GLY A 8 -5.62 -17.96 17.77
CA GLY A 8 -6.88 -18.53 18.26
C GLY A 8 -7.19 -18.05 19.67
N VAL A 9 -7.32 -19.00 20.61
CA VAL A 9 -7.61 -18.76 22.04
C VAL A 9 -6.49 -18.01 22.78
N ASN A 10 -5.27 -17.97 22.23
CA ASN A 10 -4.12 -17.24 22.81
C ASN A 10 -4.04 -15.78 22.33
N THR A 11 -5.05 -15.30 21.57
CA THR A 11 -5.08 -13.93 21.05
C THR A 11 -5.24 -12.92 22.20
N PRO A 12 -4.30 -11.98 22.42
CA PRO A 12 -4.35 -11.03 23.54
C PRO A 12 -5.31 -9.84 23.31
N LEU A 13 -6.20 -9.93 22.32
CA LEU A 13 -7.08 -8.85 21.88
C LEU A 13 -8.53 -9.16 22.25
N VAL A 14 -9.25 -8.20 22.81
CA VAL A 14 -10.68 -8.36 23.17
C VAL A 14 -11.62 -8.41 21.96
N GLY A 15 -11.13 -8.00 20.79
CA GLY A 15 -11.82 -8.07 19.50
C GLY A 15 -11.04 -7.31 18.42
N ALA A 16 -11.52 -7.35 17.18
CA ALA A 16 -10.86 -6.73 16.04
C ALA A 16 -11.82 -6.34 14.92
N ALA A 17 -11.36 -5.48 14.01
CA ALA A 17 -12.04 -5.18 12.75
C ALA A 17 -11.11 -5.42 11.55
N ALA A 18 -11.67 -5.82 10.41
CA ALA A 18 -10.98 -6.01 9.15
C ALA A 18 -11.80 -5.41 8.00
N ILE A 19 -11.20 -4.48 7.24
CA ILE A 19 -11.86 -3.73 6.16
C ILE A 19 -11.26 -4.17 4.82
N CYS A 20 -12.11 -4.69 3.93
CA CYS A 20 -11.75 -5.24 2.62
C CYS A 20 -10.47 -6.10 2.63
N SER A 21 -10.41 -7.01 3.60
CA SER A 21 -9.29 -7.93 3.77
C SER A 21 -9.09 -8.76 2.49
N PRO A 22 -7.86 -8.88 1.95
CA PRO A 22 -7.56 -9.85 0.91
C PRO A 22 -7.63 -11.26 1.51
N TRP A 23 -8.80 -11.87 1.34
CA TRP A 23 -9.15 -13.16 1.93
C TRP A 23 -8.33 -14.31 1.35
N ASP A 24 -8.28 -14.38 0.02
CA ASP A 24 -7.45 -15.31 -0.75
C ASP A 24 -6.62 -14.50 -1.76
N LEU A 25 -5.31 -14.46 -1.56
CA LEU A 25 -4.38 -13.69 -2.38
C LEU A 25 -4.23 -14.26 -3.79
N LEU A 26 -4.36 -15.58 -3.98
CA LEU A 26 -4.32 -16.21 -5.30
C LEU A 26 -5.57 -15.86 -6.13
N ILE A 27 -6.74 -15.80 -5.51
CA ILE A 27 -7.98 -15.38 -6.16
C ILE A 27 -7.92 -13.88 -6.48
N CYS A 28 -7.45 -13.04 -5.54
CA CYS A 28 -7.28 -11.60 -5.76
C CYS A 28 -6.26 -11.28 -6.88
N ASP A 29 -5.09 -11.92 -6.90
CA ASP A 29 -4.08 -11.77 -7.98
C ASP A 29 -4.63 -12.17 -9.36
N ARG A 30 -5.32 -13.32 -9.44
CA ARG A 30 -6.01 -13.70 -10.68
C ARG A 30 -7.12 -12.73 -11.06
N PHE A 31 -7.80 -12.12 -10.10
CA PHE A 31 -8.89 -11.17 -10.33
C PHE A 31 -8.39 -9.80 -10.80
N ILE A 32 -7.35 -9.25 -10.16
CA ILE A 32 -6.84 -7.92 -10.45
C ILE A 32 -6.24 -7.86 -11.88
N ASN A 33 -5.82 -9.02 -12.40
CA ASN A 33 -5.37 -9.18 -13.77
C ASN A 33 -6.49 -9.35 -14.84
N ARG A 34 -7.78 -9.44 -14.47
CA ARG A 34 -8.86 -9.79 -15.44
C ARG A 34 -9.26 -8.68 -16.41
N ARG A 35 -9.30 -7.41 -16.00
CA ARG A 35 -9.75 -6.30 -16.86
C ARG A 35 -8.83 -5.08 -16.71
N LEU A 36 -8.90 -4.18 -17.69
CA LEU A 36 -8.05 -2.99 -17.76
C LEU A 36 -8.17 -2.09 -16.52
N VAL A 37 -9.38 -1.92 -15.98
CA VAL A 37 -9.61 -1.12 -14.76
C VAL A 37 -8.84 -1.71 -13.58
N GLN A 38 -8.96 -3.02 -13.34
CA GLN A 38 -8.19 -3.66 -12.27
C GLN A 38 -6.68 -3.64 -12.52
N LYS A 39 -6.20 -3.78 -13.77
CA LYS A 39 -4.78 -3.60 -14.10
C LYS A 39 -4.26 -2.19 -13.82
N CYS A 40 -5.12 -1.16 -13.88
CA CYS A 40 -4.76 0.18 -13.39
C CYS A 40 -4.59 0.20 -11.86
N TYR A 41 -5.47 -0.47 -11.10
CA TYR A 41 -5.33 -0.61 -9.65
C TYR A 41 -4.05 -1.36 -9.26
N ASP A 42 -3.79 -2.53 -9.87
CA ASP A 42 -2.56 -3.31 -9.71
C ASP A 42 -1.31 -2.44 -9.90
N ARG A 43 -1.25 -1.69 -10.99
CA ARG A 43 -0.12 -0.80 -11.28
C ARG A 43 0.00 0.37 -10.30
N VAL A 44 -1.11 0.94 -9.82
CA VAL A 44 -1.10 2.02 -8.81
C VAL A 44 -0.62 1.50 -7.46
N ILE A 45 -1.08 0.32 -7.04
CA ILE A 45 -0.62 -0.33 -5.80
C ILE A 45 0.86 -0.70 -5.92
N ALA A 46 1.31 -1.24 -7.06
CA ALA A 46 2.72 -1.51 -7.32
C ALA A 46 3.60 -0.23 -7.24
N ILE A 47 3.13 0.91 -7.75
CA ILE A 47 3.81 2.21 -7.58
C ILE A 47 3.96 2.55 -6.09
N GLY A 48 2.89 2.38 -5.30
CA GLY A 48 2.91 2.60 -3.85
C GLY A 48 3.88 1.68 -3.10
N LEU A 49 3.90 0.38 -3.44
CA LEU A 49 4.82 -0.61 -2.88
C LEU A 49 6.28 -0.28 -3.19
N ARG A 50 6.59 0.15 -4.43
CA ARG A 50 7.93 0.66 -4.77
C ARG A 50 8.31 1.90 -3.97
N GLY A 51 7.37 2.84 -3.77
CA GLY A 51 7.60 4.03 -2.94
C GLY A 51 7.89 3.68 -1.47
N PHE A 52 7.17 2.70 -0.92
CA PHE A 52 7.44 2.17 0.43
C PHE A 52 8.81 1.49 0.53
N ALA A 53 9.22 0.73 -0.49
CA ALA A 53 10.54 0.12 -0.56
C ALA A 53 11.67 1.17 -0.72
N GLN A 54 11.42 2.27 -1.44
CA GLN A 54 12.33 3.42 -1.56
C GLN A 54 12.55 4.13 -0.22
N LEU A 55 11.49 4.32 0.57
CA LEU A 55 11.61 4.89 1.92
C LEU A 55 12.53 4.05 2.84
N HIS A 56 12.64 2.74 2.59
CA HIS A 56 13.42 1.78 3.40
C HIS A 56 14.59 1.16 2.61
N GLN A 57 15.09 1.85 1.57
CA GLN A 57 16.05 1.30 0.61
C GLN A 57 17.30 0.69 1.27
N SER A 58 17.86 1.33 2.30
CA SER A 58 19.06 0.86 3.02
C SER A 58 18.91 -0.55 3.61
N THR A 59 17.70 -0.92 4.02
CA THR A 59 17.37 -2.25 4.55
C THR A 59 16.90 -3.18 3.43
N VAL A 60 15.98 -2.72 2.58
CA VAL A 60 15.38 -3.56 1.54
C VAL A 60 16.40 -4.00 0.50
N ALA A 61 17.30 -3.12 0.07
CA ALA A 61 18.33 -3.45 -0.93
C ALA A 61 19.40 -4.43 -0.41
N ARG A 62 19.52 -4.62 0.90
CA ARG A 62 20.41 -5.63 1.51
C ARG A 62 19.77 -7.00 1.63
N LEU A 63 18.43 -7.08 1.60
CA LEU A 63 17.66 -8.28 1.94
C LEU A 63 16.81 -8.82 0.77
N ALA A 64 16.70 -8.07 -0.33
CA ALA A 64 15.85 -8.37 -1.47
C ALA A 64 16.44 -7.86 -2.80
N ASP A 65 15.83 -8.28 -3.92
CA ASP A 65 16.26 -7.89 -5.27
C ASP A 65 15.85 -6.43 -5.58
N TRP A 66 16.75 -5.50 -5.28
CA TRP A 66 16.53 -4.07 -5.48
C TRP A 66 16.25 -3.69 -6.94
N GLU A 67 16.93 -4.32 -7.89
CA GLU A 67 16.77 -4.02 -9.32
C GLU A 67 15.39 -4.50 -9.82
N GLY A 68 14.98 -5.69 -9.42
CA GLY A 68 13.63 -6.20 -9.67
C GLY A 68 12.54 -5.35 -9.02
N ILE A 69 12.73 -4.93 -7.77
CA ILE A 69 11.79 -4.05 -7.06
C ILE A 69 11.58 -2.73 -7.81
N THR A 70 12.66 -2.04 -8.19
CA THR A 70 12.55 -0.75 -8.90
C THR A 70 11.87 -0.86 -10.26
N LYS A 71 11.98 -2.03 -10.94
CA LYS A 71 11.36 -2.31 -12.24
C LYS A 71 9.95 -2.91 -12.18
N SER A 72 9.51 -3.40 -11.02
CA SER A 72 8.23 -4.09 -10.81
C SER A 72 7.02 -3.28 -11.29
N ARG A 73 6.11 -3.88 -12.07
CA ARG A 73 4.97 -3.19 -12.71
C ARG A 73 3.61 -3.57 -12.13
N SER A 74 3.50 -4.78 -11.58
CA SER A 74 2.37 -5.32 -10.84
C SER A 74 2.71 -5.56 -9.37
N ILE A 75 1.69 -5.80 -8.54
CA ILE A 75 1.83 -6.27 -7.16
C ILE A 75 2.61 -7.59 -7.16
N ARG A 76 2.28 -8.50 -8.08
CA ARG A 76 2.92 -9.81 -8.21
C ARG A 76 4.40 -9.73 -8.58
N ASP A 77 4.80 -8.79 -9.43
CA ASP A 77 6.23 -8.52 -9.71
C ASP A 77 6.93 -8.07 -8.42
N PHE A 78 6.36 -7.10 -7.71
CA PHE A 78 6.92 -6.59 -6.46
C PHE A 78 7.07 -7.72 -5.43
N ASP A 79 6.05 -8.55 -5.27
CA ASP A 79 6.10 -9.70 -4.38
C ASP A 79 7.15 -10.74 -4.80
N ASN A 80 7.41 -10.91 -6.10
CA ASN A 80 8.45 -11.82 -6.59
C ASN A 80 9.87 -11.39 -6.20
N HIS A 81 10.15 -10.08 -6.23
CA HIS A 81 11.47 -9.49 -6.01
C HIS A 81 11.69 -9.03 -4.55
N ALA A 82 10.67 -8.53 -3.86
CA ALA A 82 10.67 -8.18 -2.44
C ALA A 82 10.08 -9.28 -1.57
N THR A 83 8.75 -9.35 -1.50
CA THR A 83 8.02 -9.99 -0.39
C THR A 83 8.33 -11.48 -0.25
N ARG A 84 8.42 -12.21 -1.37
CA ARG A 84 8.85 -13.61 -1.45
C ARG A 84 10.25 -13.81 -0.88
N VAL A 85 11.20 -12.94 -1.25
CA VAL A 85 12.61 -13.04 -0.83
C VAL A 85 12.74 -12.73 0.66
N LEU A 86 12.14 -11.63 1.12
CA LEU A 86 12.12 -11.22 2.53
C LEU A 86 11.45 -12.28 3.42
N GLY A 87 10.34 -12.86 2.97
CA GLY A 87 9.62 -13.93 3.65
C GLY A 87 10.23 -15.33 3.45
N LYS A 88 11.34 -15.46 2.72
CA LYS A 88 12.02 -16.74 2.40
C LYS A 88 11.10 -17.80 1.76
N PHE A 89 10.11 -17.37 0.99
CA PHE A 89 9.23 -18.27 0.23
C PHE A 89 9.90 -18.70 -1.08
N GLU A 90 9.70 -19.96 -1.48
CA GLU A 90 10.22 -20.46 -2.76
C GLU A 90 9.59 -19.72 -3.95
N THR A 91 8.25 -19.57 -3.95
CA THR A 91 7.46 -18.94 -5.01
C THR A 91 6.48 -17.90 -4.46
N VAL A 92 6.05 -16.95 -5.31
CA VAL A 92 4.97 -16.00 -4.94
C VAL A 92 3.67 -16.74 -4.61
N ASP A 93 3.37 -17.85 -5.30
CA ASP A 93 2.19 -18.66 -5.00
C ASP A 93 2.28 -19.34 -3.63
N ALA A 94 3.47 -19.75 -3.18
CA ALA A 94 3.68 -20.26 -1.83
C ALA A 94 3.42 -19.15 -0.78
N TYR A 95 3.95 -17.94 -1.01
CA TYR A 95 3.66 -16.77 -0.19
C TYR A 95 2.14 -16.45 -0.14
N TYR A 96 1.46 -16.44 -1.28
CA TYR A 96 0.03 -16.16 -1.36
C TYR A 96 -0.83 -17.25 -0.69
N ARG A 97 -0.51 -18.54 -0.84
CA ARG A 97 -1.20 -19.61 -0.10
C ARG A 97 -1.02 -19.47 1.40
N HIS A 98 0.21 -19.23 1.85
CA HIS A 98 0.51 -19.07 3.28
C HIS A 98 -0.18 -17.85 3.88
N SER A 99 -0.17 -16.71 3.18
CA SER A 99 -0.67 -15.43 3.70
C SER A 99 -2.18 -15.23 3.51
N SER A 100 -2.86 -16.09 2.75
CA SER A 100 -4.31 -16.04 2.56
C SER A 100 -5.06 -16.29 3.87
N SER A 101 -5.84 -15.30 4.29
CA SER A 101 -6.49 -15.29 5.60
C SER A 101 -7.74 -16.15 5.70
N ALA A 102 -8.36 -16.52 4.58
CA ALA A 102 -9.56 -17.37 4.51
C ALA A 102 -9.41 -18.69 5.30
N ASN A 103 -8.24 -19.34 5.20
CA ASN A 103 -7.96 -20.62 5.86
C ASN A 103 -8.01 -20.56 7.40
N PHE A 104 -7.85 -19.36 7.98
CA PHE A 104 -7.72 -19.14 9.42
C PHE A 104 -9.03 -18.66 10.07
N VAL A 105 -10.08 -18.38 9.28
CA VAL A 105 -11.35 -17.78 9.73
C VAL A 105 -12.08 -18.65 10.76
N ARG A 106 -12.03 -19.98 10.61
CA ARG A 106 -12.64 -20.93 11.56
C ARG A 106 -12.01 -20.89 12.96
N ASN A 107 -10.74 -20.48 13.07
CA ASN A 107 -9.98 -20.51 14.33
C ASN A 107 -10.07 -19.20 15.13
N VAL A 108 -10.61 -18.13 14.54
CA VAL A 108 -10.75 -16.82 15.19
C VAL A 108 -11.62 -16.97 16.44
N SER A 109 -11.02 -16.79 17.62
CA SER A 109 -11.67 -17.05 18.91
C SER A 109 -12.23 -15.79 19.59
N VAL A 110 -11.98 -14.61 19.02
CA VAL A 110 -12.37 -13.29 19.56
C VAL A 110 -13.35 -12.58 18.62
N PRO A 111 -14.25 -11.71 19.10
CA PRO A 111 -15.18 -10.97 18.26
C PRO A 111 -14.48 -10.22 17.12
N LEU A 112 -14.91 -10.47 15.88
CA LEU A 112 -14.29 -9.93 14.67
C LEU A 112 -15.34 -9.35 13.72
N LEU A 113 -15.31 -8.05 13.51
CA LEU A 113 -16.10 -7.38 12.46
C LEU A 113 -15.32 -7.39 11.14
N CYS A 114 -15.91 -7.98 10.11
CA CYS A 114 -15.38 -8.04 8.76
C CYS A 114 -16.26 -7.22 7.82
N ILE A 115 -15.74 -6.11 7.29
CA ILE A 115 -16.43 -5.29 6.29
C ILE A 115 -15.82 -5.58 4.91
N SER A 116 -16.65 -5.78 3.90
CA SER A 116 -16.21 -5.93 2.50
C SER A 116 -17.26 -5.32 1.56
N THR A 117 -16.92 -5.09 0.30
CA THR A 117 -17.91 -4.69 -0.73
C THR A 117 -17.85 -5.63 -1.93
N LEU A 118 -18.99 -5.77 -2.59
CA LEU A 118 -19.18 -6.67 -3.72
C LEU A 118 -18.65 -6.09 -5.04
N ASP A 119 -18.33 -4.79 -5.08
CA ASP A 119 -17.78 -4.06 -6.24
C ASP A 119 -16.30 -3.69 -6.11
N ASP A 120 -15.59 -4.29 -5.15
CA ASP A 120 -14.17 -4.04 -4.90
C ASP A 120 -13.31 -4.41 -6.14
N PRO A 121 -12.52 -3.48 -6.71
CA PRO A 121 -11.67 -3.73 -7.87
C PRO A 121 -10.37 -4.46 -7.54
N VAL A 122 -10.05 -4.68 -6.26
CA VAL A 122 -8.86 -5.37 -5.76
C VAL A 122 -9.24 -6.72 -5.15
N CYS A 123 -10.15 -6.73 -4.17
CA CYS A 123 -10.55 -7.93 -3.42
C CYS A 123 -11.92 -8.45 -3.86
N THR A 124 -11.95 -9.36 -4.83
CA THR A 124 -13.20 -9.89 -5.39
C THR A 124 -14.11 -10.60 -4.38
N ARG A 125 -15.43 -10.49 -4.60
CA ARG A 125 -16.47 -11.29 -3.94
C ARG A 125 -16.15 -12.79 -3.92
N GLU A 126 -15.50 -13.30 -4.96
CA GLU A 126 -15.14 -14.72 -5.10
C GLU A 126 -14.13 -15.19 -4.04
N ALA A 127 -13.36 -14.28 -3.43
CA ALA A 127 -12.37 -14.61 -2.40
C ALA A 127 -12.97 -14.61 -0.98
N ILE A 128 -14.17 -14.06 -0.78
CA ILE A 128 -14.78 -13.93 0.55
C ILE A 128 -15.17 -15.32 1.08
N PRO A 129 -14.73 -15.72 2.28
CA PRO A 129 -14.96 -17.05 2.84
C PRO A 129 -16.32 -17.10 3.54
N TRP A 130 -17.38 -17.09 2.73
CA TRP A 130 -18.77 -16.93 3.17
C TRP A 130 -19.23 -17.96 4.19
N ASP A 131 -18.83 -19.22 4.02
CA ASP A 131 -19.29 -20.33 4.85
C ASP A 131 -18.44 -20.47 6.12
N GLU A 132 -17.14 -20.17 6.06
CA GLU A 132 -16.27 -20.03 7.23
C GLU A 132 -16.76 -18.91 8.16
N CYS A 133 -17.08 -17.74 7.60
CA CYS A 133 -17.63 -16.61 8.37
C CYS A 133 -19.01 -16.93 8.95
N ARG A 134 -19.84 -17.72 8.25
CA ARG A 134 -21.16 -18.15 8.74
C ARG A 134 -21.06 -19.19 9.85
N ALA A 135 -20.05 -20.05 9.80
CA ALA A 135 -19.85 -21.13 10.77
C ALA A 135 -19.23 -20.64 12.10
N ASN A 136 -18.57 -19.48 12.13
CA ASN A 136 -17.95 -18.93 13.32
C ASN A 136 -18.79 -17.82 13.95
N GLU A 137 -19.46 -18.12 15.08
CA GLU A 137 -20.30 -17.18 15.84
C GLU A 137 -19.58 -15.91 16.34
N LYS A 138 -18.23 -15.91 16.36
CA LYS A 138 -17.46 -14.71 16.74
C LYS A 138 -17.30 -13.71 15.59
N ILE A 139 -17.70 -14.06 14.37
CA ILE A 139 -17.45 -13.26 13.16
C ILE A 139 -18.74 -12.61 12.66
N ILE A 140 -18.68 -11.30 12.44
CA ILE A 140 -19.73 -10.53 11.77
C ILE A 140 -19.22 -10.14 10.39
N LEU A 141 -19.69 -10.81 9.33
CA LEU A 141 -19.39 -10.45 7.95
C LEU A 141 -20.47 -9.48 7.41
N ALA A 142 -20.12 -8.21 7.30
CA ALA A 142 -20.95 -7.16 6.72
C ALA A 142 -20.49 -6.85 5.29
N THR A 143 -21.37 -7.02 4.29
CA THR A 143 -21.05 -6.70 2.89
C THR A 143 -21.98 -5.67 2.28
N THR A 144 -21.43 -4.60 1.72
CA THR A 144 -22.19 -3.60 0.95
C THR A 144 -22.21 -3.95 -0.53
N ARG A 145 -23.22 -3.48 -1.28
CA ARG A 145 -23.24 -3.60 -2.75
C ARG A 145 -22.18 -2.72 -3.41
N HIS A 146 -21.91 -1.57 -2.79
CA HIS A 146 -20.99 -0.55 -3.29
C HIS A 146 -20.08 -0.04 -2.20
N GLY A 147 -18.86 0.32 -2.59
CA GLY A 147 -17.85 0.90 -1.71
C GLY A 147 -16.45 1.02 -2.31
N GLY A 148 -16.14 0.29 -3.39
CA GLY A 148 -14.75 0.13 -3.86
C GLY A 148 -13.82 -0.42 -2.77
N HIS A 149 -12.50 -0.44 -3.00
CA HIS A 149 -11.61 -1.14 -2.07
C HIS A 149 -11.64 -0.57 -0.64
N LEU A 150 -11.62 0.76 -0.46
CA LEU A 150 -11.69 1.40 0.87
C LEU A 150 -12.59 2.65 0.88
N ALA A 151 -13.28 2.95 -0.22
CA ALA A 151 -13.84 4.28 -0.46
C ALA A 151 -15.16 4.55 0.27
N PHE A 152 -16.08 3.58 0.40
CA PHE A 152 -17.30 3.56 1.26
C PHE A 152 -17.95 4.93 1.62
N TYR A 153 -18.01 5.86 0.68
CA TYR A 153 -18.46 7.21 0.94
C TYR A 153 -19.97 7.24 1.17
N GLU A 154 -20.41 8.01 2.16
CA GLU A 154 -21.82 8.17 2.50
C GLU A 154 -22.32 9.61 2.38
N GLY A 155 -23.63 9.74 2.16
CA GLY A 155 -24.31 11.01 1.98
C GLY A 155 -24.00 11.69 0.63
N ILE A 156 -24.83 12.68 0.29
CA ILE A 156 -24.72 13.43 -0.98
C ILE A 156 -23.37 14.15 -1.13
N THR A 157 -22.73 14.50 -0.01
CA THR A 157 -21.47 15.25 0.02
C THR A 157 -20.21 14.36 0.09
N ALA A 158 -20.35 13.03 0.22
CA ALA A 158 -19.24 12.08 0.31
C ALA A 158 -18.16 12.42 1.36
N LYS A 159 -18.55 13.09 2.46
CA LYS A 159 -17.60 13.61 3.47
C LYS A 159 -17.17 12.61 4.54
N SER A 160 -17.88 11.50 4.70
CA SER A 160 -17.58 10.46 5.68
C SER A 160 -17.49 9.08 5.05
N LEU A 161 -16.77 8.20 5.73
CA LEU A 161 -16.62 6.78 5.40
C LEU A 161 -17.54 5.98 6.31
N TRP A 162 -18.53 5.29 5.74
CA TRP A 162 -19.54 4.54 6.50
C TRP A 162 -18.93 3.51 7.47
N TRP A 163 -17.87 2.81 7.02
CA TRP A 163 -17.25 1.75 7.81
C TRP A 163 -16.58 2.27 9.09
N VAL A 164 -16.12 3.52 9.14
CA VAL A 164 -15.47 4.10 10.33
C VAL A 164 -16.46 4.14 11.49
N ARG A 165 -17.68 4.63 11.24
CA ARG A 165 -18.74 4.62 12.27
C ARG A 165 -19.15 3.21 12.65
N ALA A 166 -19.23 2.28 11.70
CA ALA A 166 -19.58 0.88 11.98
C ALA A 166 -18.53 0.20 12.87
N VAL A 167 -17.24 0.44 12.62
CA VAL A 167 -16.13 -0.04 13.46
C VAL A 167 -16.18 0.57 14.85
N ASN A 168 -16.37 1.90 14.96
CA ASN A 168 -16.45 2.56 16.27
C ASN A 168 -17.59 1.98 17.11
N VAL A 169 -18.81 1.90 16.56
CA VAL A 169 -19.97 1.31 17.27
C VAL A 169 -19.71 -0.13 17.70
N PHE A 170 -19.03 -0.93 16.87
CA PHE A 170 -18.65 -2.30 17.22
C PHE A 170 -17.62 -2.36 18.36
N LEU A 171 -16.55 -1.56 18.29
CA LEU A 171 -15.51 -1.54 19.33
C LEU A 171 -16.02 -0.93 20.65
N ASP A 172 -16.86 0.10 20.58
CA ASP A 172 -17.54 0.69 21.74
C ASP A 172 -18.47 -0.33 22.41
N ALA A 173 -19.23 -1.11 21.62
CA ALA A 173 -20.09 -2.17 22.13
C ALA A 173 -19.29 -3.32 22.78
N LEU A 174 -18.09 -3.63 22.28
CA LEU A 174 -17.19 -4.55 22.97
C LEU A 174 -16.66 -3.95 24.28
N ASN A 175 -16.13 -2.73 24.24
CA ASN A 175 -15.52 -2.07 25.40
C ASN A 175 -16.51 -1.84 26.56
N THR A 176 -17.78 -1.56 26.23
CA THR A 176 -18.87 -1.39 27.22
C THR A 176 -19.53 -2.70 27.65
N SER A 177 -19.18 -3.84 27.02
CA SER A 177 -19.80 -5.13 27.32
C SER A 177 -19.28 -5.72 28.64
N PRO A 178 -20.16 -6.08 29.60
CA PRO A 178 -19.75 -6.70 30.85
C PRO A 178 -19.15 -8.11 30.67
N TYR A 179 -19.25 -8.69 29.46
CA TYR A 179 -18.74 -10.01 29.14
C TYR A 179 -17.25 -10.04 28.80
N VAL A 180 -16.62 -8.91 28.45
CA VAL A 180 -15.17 -8.86 28.11
C VAL A 180 -14.31 -9.31 29.30
N ASN A 181 -14.65 -8.87 30.51
CA ASN A 181 -13.95 -9.23 31.74
C ASN A 181 -14.17 -10.69 32.19
N ARG A 182 -15.08 -11.43 31.55
CA ARG A 182 -15.44 -12.80 31.97
C ARG A 182 -14.54 -13.87 31.34
N SER A 183 -14.10 -13.67 30.10
CA SER A 183 -13.23 -14.62 29.40
C SER A 183 -11.87 -14.76 30.10
N THR A 184 -11.24 -13.64 30.47
CA THR A 184 -9.94 -13.62 31.18
C THR A 184 -10.01 -14.40 32.50
N LYS A 185 -11.09 -14.20 33.28
CA LYS A 185 -11.24 -14.78 34.62
C LYS A 185 -11.53 -16.29 34.63
N VAL A 186 -12.17 -16.80 33.58
CA VAL A 186 -12.37 -18.26 33.40
C VAL A 186 -11.04 -18.97 33.08
N GLN A 187 -10.12 -18.29 32.39
CA GLN A 187 -8.81 -18.86 32.03
C GLN A 187 -7.85 -18.88 33.24
N GLU A 188 -7.85 -17.86 34.08
CA GLU A 188 -7.08 -17.80 35.34
C GLU A 188 -7.56 -18.79 36.43
N SER A 189 -8.83 -19.19 36.41
CA SER A 189 -9.41 -20.05 37.46
C SER A 189 -9.24 -21.55 37.22
N SER A 190 -8.54 -21.95 36.15
CA SER A 190 -8.25 -23.34 35.80
C SER A 190 -6.77 -23.73 35.85
N SER A 191 -5.87 -22.81 36.16
CA SER A 191 -4.43 -23.09 36.33
C SER A 191 -4.03 -23.06 37.81
N THR A 192 -3.34 -24.11 38.24
CA THR A 192 -2.64 -24.18 39.54
C THR A 192 -1.55 -23.11 39.60
N ALA A 193 -1.26 -22.61 40.82
CA ALA A 193 -0.38 -21.46 41.06
C ALA A 193 0.97 -21.53 40.31
N PRO A 194 1.48 -20.40 39.77
CA PRO A 194 2.72 -20.38 39.01
C PRO A 194 3.93 -20.58 39.94
N ILE A 195 4.73 -21.59 39.63
CA ILE A 195 6.13 -21.64 40.03
C ILE A 195 6.87 -20.66 39.11
N GLU A 196 7.70 -19.79 39.67
CA GLU A 196 8.54 -18.88 38.88
C GLU A 196 9.46 -19.68 37.93
N SER A 197 9.39 -19.38 36.62
CA SER A 197 10.44 -19.76 35.69
C SER A 197 10.75 -18.59 34.75
N SER A 198 11.88 -17.93 35.01
CA SER A 198 12.42 -16.89 34.14
C SER A 198 12.89 -17.51 32.81
N VAL A 199 12.09 -17.35 31.76
CA VAL A 199 12.51 -17.50 30.35
C VAL A 199 11.81 -16.42 29.52
N ASP A 200 12.16 -15.17 29.78
CA ASP A 200 11.80 -14.05 28.92
C ASP A 200 13.07 -13.59 28.18
N GLN A 201 13.19 -13.92 26.90
CA GLN A 201 14.00 -13.26 25.86
C GLN A 201 13.81 -13.99 24.50
N GLY A 202 12.76 -13.61 23.77
CA GLY A 202 12.81 -13.68 22.30
C GLY A 202 13.67 -12.52 21.75
N PRO A 203 14.20 -12.58 20.52
CA PRO A 203 15.27 -11.68 20.08
C PRO A 203 14.76 -10.26 19.78
N TYR A 204 14.68 -9.43 20.83
CA TYR A 204 14.55 -7.98 20.71
C TYR A 204 15.94 -7.33 20.77
N ILE A 205 16.17 -6.37 19.88
CA ILE A 205 17.42 -5.61 19.81
C ILE A 205 17.42 -4.60 20.96
N ASN A 206 18.20 -4.88 22.01
CA ASN A 206 18.55 -3.86 22.99
C ASN A 206 19.58 -2.91 22.38
N VAL A 207 19.17 -1.67 22.14
CA VAL A 207 20.07 -0.56 21.81
C VAL A 207 20.47 0.11 23.12
N ALA A 208 21.74 0.00 23.50
CA ALA A 208 22.31 0.84 24.55
C ALA A 208 22.53 2.27 24.02
N GLU A 209 22.50 3.27 24.90
CA GLU A 209 22.56 4.70 24.55
C GLU A 209 23.90 5.15 23.91
N ASP A 210 24.89 4.26 23.80
CA ASP A 210 26.20 4.46 23.16
C ASP A 210 26.31 3.88 21.73
N GLY A 211 25.28 3.17 21.24
CA GLY A 211 25.09 2.91 19.80
C GLY A 211 25.96 1.82 19.16
N MET A 212 26.62 0.95 19.94
CA MET A 212 27.37 -0.20 19.41
C MET A 212 26.54 -1.49 19.35
N VAL A 213 26.73 -2.28 18.28
CA VAL A 213 25.99 -3.54 18.03
C VAL A 213 26.96 -4.68 17.71
N ALA A 214 26.91 -5.76 18.49
CA ALA A 214 27.66 -6.99 18.23
C ALA A 214 26.72 -8.20 18.20
N ALA A 215 26.95 -9.13 17.26
CA ALA A 215 26.19 -10.37 17.14
C ALA A 215 26.96 -11.53 17.77
N VAL A 216 26.32 -12.31 18.63
CA VAL A 216 26.90 -13.52 19.23
C VAL A 216 26.48 -14.75 18.41
N GLY A 217 27.46 -15.50 17.92
CA GLY A 217 27.24 -16.77 17.24
C GLY A 217 27.25 -17.95 18.21
N THR A 218 26.36 -18.92 17.99
CA THR A 218 26.30 -20.16 18.77
C THR A 218 27.36 -21.16 18.29
N MET A 219 28.27 -21.57 19.17
CA MET A 219 29.06 -22.80 19.03
C MET A 219 29.05 -23.55 20.36
N ALA A 220 28.94 -24.87 20.30
CA ALA A 220 28.89 -25.75 21.47
C ALA A 220 30.30 -26.24 21.86
N SER A 221 30.47 -26.47 23.16
CA SER A 221 31.45 -27.37 23.79
C SER A 221 32.91 -27.36 23.29
N ASP A 222 33.84 -26.87 24.12
CA ASP A 222 34.64 -27.81 24.93
C ASP A 222 35.35 -27.12 26.12
N LYS A 223 35.77 -27.94 27.11
CA LYS A 223 36.51 -27.50 28.31
C LYS A 223 38.02 -27.47 28.03
N VAL A 224 38.74 -26.42 28.45
CA VAL A 224 40.09 -26.47 29.08
C VAL A 224 40.27 -25.24 29.99
N VAL A 225 41.16 -25.39 30.97
CA VAL A 225 41.49 -24.55 32.14
C VAL A 225 42.43 -23.37 31.80
N GLU A 226 42.52 -22.40 32.73
CA GLU A 226 43.53 -21.33 33.02
C GLU A 226 44.68 -21.08 32.00
N ASP A 227 45.18 -19.85 31.79
CA ASP A 227 45.48 -18.84 32.81
C ASP A 227 45.68 -17.43 32.21
N THR A 228 45.70 -16.37 33.04
CA THR A 228 46.15 -15.01 32.64
C THR A 228 47.39 -14.65 33.46
N PRO A 229 48.32 -13.79 32.98
CA PRO A 229 48.19 -12.37 33.36
C PRO A 229 48.80 -11.31 32.42
N SER A 230 48.34 -10.07 32.63
CA SER A 230 49.08 -8.79 32.56
C SER A 230 49.76 -8.31 31.25
N GLU A 231 49.13 -7.32 30.60
CA GLU A 231 49.46 -5.87 30.66
C GLU A 231 50.90 -5.39 30.95
N PRO A 232 51.24 -4.10 30.66
CA PRO A 232 50.80 -3.20 29.57
C PRO A 232 52.00 -2.40 28.99
N VAL A 233 51.75 -1.31 28.22
CA VAL A 233 52.46 0.01 28.17
C VAL A 233 52.41 0.62 26.75
N THR A 234 52.37 1.94 26.45
CA THR A 234 51.74 3.19 26.97
C THR A 234 52.01 4.29 25.89
N GLN A 235 51.33 5.45 25.95
CA GLN A 235 51.76 6.79 25.42
C GLN A 235 51.30 7.18 23.98
N ILE A 236 50.36 8.14 23.80
CA ILE A 236 50.48 9.65 23.76
C ILE A 236 50.72 10.14 22.29
N LYS A 237 50.11 11.21 21.71
CA LYS A 237 49.80 12.60 22.18
C LYS A 237 48.77 13.35 21.27
N LYS A 238 47.99 14.29 21.87
CA LYS A 238 47.56 15.66 21.45
C LYS A 238 47.07 15.96 19.99
N ASP A 239 45.87 16.52 19.80
CA ASP A 239 45.45 17.97 19.72
C ASP A 239 45.66 18.57 18.29
N GLU A 240 44.97 19.59 17.75
CA GLU A 240 44.04 20.62 18.29
C GLU A 240 43.08 21.16 17.17
N ASP A 241 42.26 22.18 17.48
CA ASP A 241 41.03 22.62 16.76
C ASP A 241 41.14 23.59 15.54
N THR A 242 39.95 23.96 15.02
CA THR A 242 39.48 25.28 14.47
C THR A 242 39.24 25.55 12.97
N ASN A 243 37.97 25.35 12.53
CA ASN A 243 36.96 26.36 12.09
C ASN A 243 37.19 27.43 10.99
N LEU A 244 36.07 27.69 10.24
CA LEU A 244 35.61 28.95 9.58
C LEU A 244 36.36 29.42 8.28
N ASP A 245 35.76 30.06 7.25
CA ASP A 245 34.36 30.23 6.79
C ASP A 245 34.31 30.85 5.33
N THR A 246 33.11 30.91 4.73
CA THR A 246 32.58 31.86 3.70
C THR A 246 33.11 32.09 2.24
N ASP A 247 32.14 32.03 1.30
CA ASP A 247 31.71 32.99 0.23
C ASP A 247 32.28 33.12 -1.24
N SER A 248 31.38 32.79 -2.19
CA SER A 248 30.78 33.55 -3.34
C SER A 248 31.48 34.16 -4.60
N MET A 249 30.74 34.04 -5.73
CA MET A 249 30.48 35.00 -6.86
C MET A 249 31.27 35.03 -8.21
N THR A 250 30.51 35.43 -9.26
CA THR A 250 30.85 35.92 -10.65
C THR A 250 31.22 34.93 -11.79
N GLU A 251 31.06 35.22 -13.11
CA GLU A 251 29.98 35.84 -13.95
C GLU A 251 30.31 35.67 -15.47
N GLU A 252 29.36 35.92 -16.41
CA GLU A 252 29.56 36.29 -17.86
C GLU A 252 30.20 35.29 -18.88
N THR A 253 30.05 35.31 -20.23
CA THR A 253 29.11 35.96 -21.22
C THR A 253 29.23 35.27 -22.63
N LEU A 254 28.23 35.46 -23.52
CA LEU A 254 28.03 34.90 -24.90
C LEU A 254 28.78 35.64 -26.04
N PRO A 255 28.97 35.03 -27.25
CA PRO A 255 28.04 35.09 -28.41
C PRO A 255 27.98 33.79 -29.27
N GLY A 256 27.23 33.62 -30.38
CA GLY A 256 26.16 34.42 -31.03
C GLY A 256 26.31 34.59 -32.57
N ILE A 257 25.39 34.03 -33.41
CA ILE A 257 25.21 34.29 -34.87
C ILE A 257 23.77 33.91 -35.34
N ASP A 258 23.35 34.40 -36.50
CA ASP A 258 21.99 34.86 -36.86
C ASP A 258 21.17 33.95 -37.82
N GLY A 259 19.85 34.24 -37.94
CA GLY A 259 19.11 34.14 -39.22
C GLY A 259 18.07 33.02 -39.43
N THR A 260 16.77 33.34 -39.25
CA THR A 260 15.67 33.21 -40.28
C THR A 260 14.32 33.65 -39.69
N GLN A 261 13.49 34.33 -40.50
CA GLN A 261 12.32 35.10 -40.05
C GLN A 261 10.95 34.37 -40.10
N SER A 262 10.06 34.83 -39.20
CA SER A 262 8.60 35.09 -39.41
C SER A 262 7.58 33.95 -39.57
N SER A 263 6.72 33.80 -38.55
CA SER A 263 5.27 33.51 -38.74
C SER A 263 4.36 33.75 -37.51
N ASN A 264 4.87 34.17 -36.34
CA ASN A 264 4.11 34.08 -35.06
C ASN A 264 3.35 35.33 -34.57
N GLN A 265 3.55 36.52 -35.16
CA GLN A 265 3.02 37.77 -34.58
C GLN A 265 1.48 37.82 -34.42
N ASN A 266 0.72 37.05 -35.21
CA ASN A 266 -0.75 37.08 -35.20
C ASN A 266 -1.39 36.16 -34.13
N VAL A 267 -0.61 35.28 -33.50
CA VAL A 267 -1.12 34.31 -32.50
C VAL A 267 -1.01 34.86 -31.09
N ASP A 268 0.09 35.53 -30.76
CA ASP A 268 0.32 36.11 -29.43
C ASP A 268 -0.69 37.23 -29.10
N ASP A 269 -1.05 38.08 -30.07
CA ASP A 269 -2.04 39.15 -29.89
C ASP A 269 -3.45 38.63 -29.54
N LEU A 270 -3.80 37.40 -29.96
CA LEU A 270 -5.04 36.73 -29.56
C LEU A 270 -4.92 36.06 -28.18
N ILE A 271 -3.74 35.58 -27.80
CA ILE A 271 -3.49 34.88 -26.54
C ILE A 271 -3.40 35.86 -25.36
N VAL A 272 -2.77 37.03 -25.52
CA VAL A 272 -2.59 38.03 -24.46
C VAL A 272 -3.90 38.44 -23.75
N PRO A 273 -5.00 38.80 -24.44
CA PRO A 273 -6.26 39.16 -23.78
C PRO A 273 -6.96 37.97 -23.12
N ILE A 274 -6.81 36.75 -23.67
CA ILE A 274 -7.35 35.52 -23.06
C ILE A 274 -6.60 35.22 -21.75
N ARG A 275 -5.27 35.26 -21.78
CA ARG A 275 -4.40 35.03 -20.62
C ARG A 275 -4.70 36.01 -19.49
N ARG A 276 -4.85 37.31 -19.80
CA ARG A 276 -5.26 38.34 -18.81
C ARG A 276 -6.61 38.04 -18.14
N ARG A 277 -7.61 37.56 -18.88
CA ARG A 277 -8.92 37.17 -18.29
C ARG A 277 -8.82 35.90 -17.45
N MET A 278 -7.99 34.93 -17.86
CA MET A 278 -7.74 33.71 -17.09
C MET A 278 -7.02 34.00 -15.77
N ASP A 279 -6.01 34.88 -15.78
CA ASP A 279 -5.29 35.30 -14.57
C ASP A 279 -6.21 36.07 -13.60
N GLN A 280 -7.17 36.85 -14.10
CA GLN A 280 -8.20 37.49 -13.27
C GLN A 280 -9.15 36.47 -12.63
N LEU A 281 -9.62 35.48 -13.38
CA LEU A 281 -10.49 34.41 -12.84
C LEU A 281 -9.77 33.54 -11.80
N SER A 282 -8.48 33.26 -12.00
CA SER A 282 -7.64 32.52 -11.05
C SER A 282 -7.34 33.30 -9.76
N ARG A 283 -7.37 34.64 -9.78
CA ARG A 283 -7.22 35.46 -8.58
C ARG A 283 -8.53 35.64 -7.80
N HIS A 284 -9.67 35.57 -8.47
CA HIS A 284 -10.98 35.80 -7.85
C HIS A 284 -11.68 34.53 -7.38
N SER A 285 -11.28 33.35 -7.86
CA SER A 285 -11.80 32.05 -7.41
C SER A 285 -10.66 31.14 -6.95
N ARG A 286 -10.78 30.54 -5.75
CA ARG A 286 -9.85 29.50 -5.25
C ARG A 286 -10.07 28.15 -5.95
N ILE A 287 -10.26 28.16 -7.27
CA ILE A 287 -10.59 26.98 -8.07
C ILE A 287 -9.48 26.81 -9.10
N SER A 288 -8.77 25.69 -9.01
CA SER A 288 -7.64 25.39 -9.90
C SER A 288 -8.09 25.38 -11.36
N ILE A 289 -7.30 26.02 -12.23
CA ILE A 289 -7.52 26.03 -13.70
C ILE A 289 -7.64 24.59 -14.22
N TRP A 290 -6.86 23.65 -13.66
CA TRP A 290 -6.95 22.22 -14.00
C TRP A 290 -8.30 21.58 -13.66
N LEU A 291 -8.98 22.04 -12.60
CA LEU A 291 -10.33 21.58 -12.27
C LEU A 291 -11.33 22.06 -13.33
N LEU A 292 -11.24 23.33 -13.76
CA LEU A 292 -12.09 23.89 -14.80
C LEU A 292 -11.88 23.18 -16.15
N VAL A 293 -10.63 22.86 -16.50
CA VAL A 293 -10.31 22.03 -17.68
C VAL A 293 -10.90 20.62 -17.56
N CYS A 294 -10.80 19.97 -16.40
CA CYS A 294 -11.41 18.65 -16.17
C CYS A 294 -12.95 18.69 -16.24
N ILE A 295 -13.58 19.74 -15.71
CA ILE A 295 -15.04 19.94 -15.81
C ILE A 295 -15.44 20.17 -17.28
N ALA A 296 -14.71 21.00 -18.03
CA ALA A 296 -14.97 21.22 -19.45
C ALA A 296 -14.83 19.93 -20.28
N ILE A 297 -13.79 19.13 -20.03
CA ILE A 297 -13.59 17.83 -20.72
C ILE A 297 -14.72 16.86 -20.38
N THR A 298 -15.06 16.69 -19.09
CA THR A 298 -16.10 15.73 -18.67
C THR A 298 -17.50 16.13 -19.11
N THR A 299 -17.83 17.42 -19.17
CA THR A 299 -19.13 17.93 -19.64
C THR A 299 -19.29 17.95 -21.16
N THR A 300 -18.20 18.10 -21.93
CA THR A 300 -18.25 18.09 -23.41
C THR A 300 -18.14 16.69 -24.01
N TRP A 301 -17.56 15.72 -23.30
CA TRP A 301 -17.41 14.33 -23.76
C TRP A 301 -18.71 13.65 -24.27
N PRO A 302 -19.88 13.81 -23.62
CA PRO A 302 -21.14 13.21 -24.11
C PRO A 302 -21.60 13.76 -25.47
N LEU A 303 -21.31 15.03 -25.75
CA LEU A 303 -21.68 15.73 -27.00
C LEU A 303 -20.69 15.42 -28.14
N VAL A 304 -19.39 15.36 -27.84
CA VAL A 304 -18.36 15.08 -28.86
C VAL A 304 -18.29 13.57 -29.18
N GLY A 305 -18.42 12.69 -28.19
CA GLY A 305 -18.36 11.24 -28.40
C GLY A 305 -19.47 10.69 -29.30
N SER A 306 -20.69 11.25 -29.18
CA SER A 306 -21.83 10.89 -30.03
C SER A 306 -21.65 11.37 -31.49
N ALA A 307 -21.10 12.57 -31.70
CA ALA A 307 -20.75 13.07 -33.03
C ALA A 307 -19.61 12.26 -33.68
N LEU A 308 -18.58 11.88 -32.92
CA LEU A 308 -17.43 11.12 -33.42
C LEU A 308 -17.83 9.71 -33.90
N ILE A 309 -18.73 9.04 -33.18
CA ILE A 309 -19.28 7.72 -33.55
C ILE A 309 -20.11 7.82 -34.86
N LEU A 310 -20.87 8.89 -35.05
CA LEU A 310 -21.59 9.14 -36.30
C LEU A 310 -20.64 9.41 -37.48
N PHE A 311 -19.56 10.17 -37.26
CA PHE A 311 -18.56 10.46 -38.29
C PHE A 311 -17.79 9.20 -38.72
N LEU A 312 -17.38 8.36 -37.76
CA LEU A 312 -16.77 7.05 -38.00
C LEU A 312 -17.72 6.11 -38.77
N ARG A 313 -19.00 6.02 -38.36
CA ARG A 313 -20.01 5.23 -39.10
C ARG A 313 -20.25 5.73 -40.53
N ARG A 314 -20.15 7.04 -40.78
CA ARG A 314 -20.26 7.61 -42.14
C ARG A 314 -19.05 7.25 -43.00
N LYS A 315 -17.83 7.31 -42.43
CA LYS A 315 -16.57 7.03 -43.14
C LYS A 315 -16.36 5.54 -43.47
N PHE A 316 -16.92 4.63 -42.67
CA PHE A 316 -16.89 3.18 -42.96
C PHE A 316 -17.96 2.69 -43.95
N LYS A 317 -18.95 3.52 -44.31
CA LYS A 317 -20.01 3.14 -45.25
C LYS A 317 -19.68 3.42 -46.72
N SER A 318 -18.50 3.96 -47.03
CA SER A 318 -18.05 4.33 -48.38
C SER A 318 -16.97 3.40 -48.96
N PHE A 319 -16.79 2.20 -48.42
CA PHE A 319 -15.87 1.18 -48.95
C PHE A 319 -16.59 -0.15 -49.18
N THR A 320 -17.22 -0.27 -50.35
CA THR A 320 -17.68 -1.54 -50.94
C THR A 320 -17.25 -1.56 -52.41
N PRO A 321 -16.30 -2.41 -52.83
CA PRO A 321 -15.98 -2.59 -54.24
C PRO A 321 -17.12 -3.33 -54.95
N MET A 322 -17.57 -2.82 -56.10
CA MET A 322 -18.58 -3.46 -56.94
C MET A 322 -17.93 -3.93 -58.25
N ALA A 323 -17.54 -5.21 -58.28
CA ALA A 323 -17.10 -5.99 -59.44
C ALA A 323 -17.04 -7.47 -58.96
N LEU A 324 -17.46 -8.50 -59.71
CA LEU A 324 -17.83 -8.61 -61.12
C LEU A 324 -18.92 -9.70 -61.27
N LEU A 325 -19.72 -9.63 -62.33
CA LEU A 325 -20.78 -10.60 -62.66
C LEU A 325 -20.62 -11.00 -64.14
N ARG A 326 -20.13 -12.22 -64.43
CA ARG A 326 -20.30 -12.89 -65.73
C ARG A 326 -19.84 -14.36 -65.74
N SER A 327 -20.53 -15.12 -66.60
CA SER A 327 -20.47 -16.58 -66.87
C SER A 327 -20.69 -17.48 -65.65
#